data_AF-A0AAV2JUJ4-F1
#
_entry.id   AF-A0AAV2JUJ4-F1
#
_cell.length_a   1.000
_cell.length_b   1.000
_cell.length_c   1.000
_cell.angle_alpha   90.00
_cell.angle_beta   90.00
_cell.angle_gamma   90.00
#
_symmetry.space_group_name_H-M   'P 1'
#
loop_
_entity.id
_entity.type
_entity.pdbx_description
1 polymer ?
#
loop_
_entity_poly.entity_id
_entity_poly.type
_entity_poly.pdbx_seq_one_letter_code
_entity_poly.pdbx_strand_id
1 'polypeptide(L)'
;MCIKKSKEETVEWTGLFQGEMKTEQASLVFVKRMMAVAVSSITYLRGIFPEDAYRSRYLEDLCIKVLREDCGSPGANKVVKWMMGCFDALEKQYLQIVFIGVYTNPEDPNSIIESYQFKFKYAEKGPQLNIIRDNAVQMQVTLADTRRATVLLIRKLFLLMQNLGPLPNNVYLTMKLYYYDDTTPEDYEPPGFKEGKCDSLWFEGTAVHFKVGDVHTPFHTLRLRVSAEQGRLAKLQEGNHLRDTALEKNDEDYQKRELEEEEVPSEDESAQFKKPIRPLAKRNTTIKTNNRNQTKRKRKC
;
A
#
# COMPACT_ATOMS: atom_id res chain seq x y z
N MET A 1 -7.43 38.59 9.40
CA MET A 1 -7.92 37.33 10.01
C MET A 1 -7.11 36.08 9.62
N CYS A 2 -6.04 36.15 8.82
CA CYS A 2 -5.35 34.95 8.30
C CYS A 2 -4.28 34.30 9.21
N ILE A 3 -3.89 34.94 10.31
CA ILE A 3 -2.75 34.49 11.15
C ILE A 3 -3.18 33.43 12.21
N LYS A 4 -4.46 33.40 12.60
CA LYS A 4 -4.97 32.42 13.59
C LYS A 4 -5.08 31.01 12.99
N LYS A 5 -5.60 30.93 11.76
CA LYS A 5 -5.80 29.66 11.04
C LYS A 5 -4.50 28.91 10.76
N SER A 6 -3.43 29.63 10.37
CA SER A 6 -2.12 29.00 10.12
C SER A 6 -1.44 28.47 11.38
N LYS A 7 -1.64 29.14 12.54
CA LYS A 7 -1.12 28.67 13.83
C LYS A 7 -1.86 27.42 14.31
N GLU A 8 -3.18 27.37 14.20
CA GLU A 8 -3.99 26.20 14.58
C GLU A 8 -3.66 24.98 13.70
N GLU A 9 -3.59 25.14 12.38
CA GLU A 9 -3.19 24.07 11.45
C GLU A 9 -1.78 23.53 11.74
N THR A 10 -0.86 24.39 12.19
CA THR A 10 0.50 23.99 12.56
C THR A 10 0.52 23.22 13.88
N VAL A 11 -0.31 23.59 14.85
CA VAL A 11 -0.45 22.88 16.14
C VAL A 11 -1.10 21.51 15.94
N GLU A 12 -2.11 21.40 15.08
CA GLU A 12 -2.75 20.12 14.74
C GLU A 12 -1.80 19.18 14.00
N TRP A 13 -1.06 19.70 13.01
CA TRP A 13 -0.03 18.92 12.32
C TRP A 13 1.04 18.40 13.30
N THR A 14 1.57 19.27 14.17
CA THR A 14 2.63 18.91 15.11
C THR A 14 2.21 17.86 16.14
N GLY A 15 0.91 17.76 16.43
CA GLY A 15 0.33 16.69 17.25
C GLY A 15 0.40 15.29 16.62
N LEU A 16 0.51 15.19 15.29
CA LEU A 16 0.56 13.93 14.55
C LEU A 16 1.92 13.68 13.89
N PHE A 17 2.53 14.71 13.30
CA PHE A 17 3.75 14.64 12.50
C PHE A 17 4.74 15.72 12.92
N GLN A 18 6.04 15.50 12.69
CA GLN A 18 7.05 16.50 13.05
C GLN A 18 7.06 17.68 12.05
N GLY A 19 7.53 18.84 12.51
CA GLY A 19 7.60 20.07 11.71
C GLY A 19 8.81 20.17 10.77
N GLU A 20 9.88 19.42 10.99
CA GLU A 20 11.02 19.35 10.06
C GLU A 20 11.46 17.89 9.88
N MET A 21 11.82 17.52 8.64
CA MET A 21 12.31 16.16 8.28
C MET A 21 13.66 16.24 7.57
N LYS A 22 14.62 16.95 8.16
CA LYS A 22 15.96 17.14 7.60
C LYS A 22 16.90 15.95 7.84
N THR A 23 16.58 15.09 8.80
CA THR A 23 17.39 13.91 9.15
C THR A 23 16.66 12.62 8.79
N GLU A 24 17.43 11.56 8.58
CA GLU A 24 16.90 10.22 8.34
C GLU A 24 16.00 9.76 9.49
N GLN A 25 16.42 10.02 10.74
CA GLN A 25 15.63 9.67 11.92
C GLN A 25 14.28 10.40 11.96
N ALA A 26 14.23 11.69 11.61
CA ALA A 26 12.97 12.44 11.57
C ALA A 26 12.04 11.90 10.46
N SER A 27 12.62 11.55 9.32
CA SER A 27 11.90 10.91 8.20
C SER A 27 11.37 9.52 8.58
N LEU A 28 12.15 8.72 9.29
CA LEU A 28 11.72 7.42 9.83
C LEU A 28 10.56 7.56 10.82
N VAL A 29 10.67 8.48 11.78
CA VAL A 29 9.60 8.77 12.76
C VAL A 29 8.32 9.18 12.04
N PHE A 30 8.44 10.02 11.00
CA PHE A 30 7.31 10.40 10.17
C PHE A 30 6.65 9.18 9.49
N VAL A 31 7.42 8.31 8.85
CA VAL A 31 6.89 7.13 8.15
C VAL A 31 6.19 6.16 9.10
N LYS A 32 6.75 5.92 10.28
CA LYS A 32 6.10 5.11 11.32
C LYS A 32 4.76 5.69 11.75
N ARG A 33 4.71 7.01 11.99
CA ARG A 33 3.47 7.72 12.34
C ARG A 33 2.45 7.67 11.20
N MET A 34 2.90 7.83 9.97
CA MET A 34 2.02 7.76 8.79
C MET A 34 1.39 6.38 8.64
N MET A 35 2.19 5.32 8.81
CA MET A 35 1.68 3.94 8.85
C MET A 35 0.66 3.76 9.97
N ALA A 36 0.96 4.21 11.20
CA ALA A 36 0.04 4.10 12.33
C ALA A 36 -1.29 4.82 12.09
N VAL A 37 -1.25 6.04 11.55
CA VAL A 37 -2.45 6.82 11.20
C VAL A 37 -3.27 6.12 10.12
N ALA A 38 -2.62 5.60 9.07
CA ALA A 38 -3.31 4.90 7.99
C ALA A 38 -3.94 3.58 8.46
N VAL A 39 -3.22 2.75 9.23
CA VAL A 39 -3.75 1.51 9.82
C VAL A 39 -4.91 1.81 10.76
N SER A 40 -4.80 2.85 11.59
CA SER A 40 -5.89 3.27 12.48
C SER A 40 -7.10 3.76 11.69
N SER A 41 -6.89 4.54 10.63
CA SER A 41 -7.97 5.01 9.76
C SER A 41 -8.69 3.86 9.07
N ILE A 42 -7.94 2.88 8.53
CA ILE A 42 -8.50 1.67 7.91
C ILE A 42 -9.36 0.92 8.93
N THR A 43 -8.79 0.57 10.08
CA THR A 43 -9.48 -0.25 11.08
C THR A 43 -10.71 0.43 11.67
N TYR A 44 -10.66 1.76 11.82
CA TYR A 44 -11.81 2.54 12.24
C TYR A 44 -12.91 2.60 11.17
N LEU A 45 -12.56 3.00 9.94
CA LEU A 45 -13.54 3.20 8.86
C LEU A 45 -14.18 1.90 8.39
N ARG A 46 -13.51 0.75 8.58
CA ARG A 46 -14.06 -0.57 8.33
C ARG A 46 -14.86 -1.14 9.51
N GLY A 47 -14.92 -0.44 10.64
CA GLY A 47 -15.64 -0.88 11.84
C GLY A 47 -15.05 -2.12 12.51
N ILE A 48 -13.72 -2.31 12.41
CA ILE A 48 -13.06 -3.54 12.90
C ILE A 48 -12.97 -3.56 14.43
N PHE A 49 -12.79 -2.40 15.07
CA PHE A 49 -12.68 -2.28 16.52
C PHE A 49 -13.69 -1.26 17.06
N PRO A 50 -14.10 -1.38 18.34
CA PRO A 50 -15.01 -0.45 18.97
C PRO A 50 -14.42 0.96 19.15
N GLU A 51 -15.30 1.95 19.36
CA GLU A 51 -14.96 3.37 19.46
C GLU A 51 -13.91 3.69 20.54
N ASP A 52 -13.96 3.00 21.68
CA ASP A 52 -13.09 3.21 22.84
C ASP A 52 -11.63 2.74 22.62
N ALA A 53 -11.41 1.93 21.58
CA ALA A 53 -10.08 1.54 21.11
C ALA A 53 -9.32 2.70 20.43
N TYR A 54 -10.01 3.80 20.12
CA TYR A 54 -9.44 4.93 19.41
C TYR A 54 -9.44 6.22 20.25
N ARG A 55 -8.57 7.14 19.85
CA ARG A 55 -8.59 8.54 20.28
C ARG A 55 -8.75 9.44 19.06
N SER A 56 -9.56 10.48 19.17
CA SER A 56 -9.71 11.48 18.11
C SER A 56 -8.49 12.40 18.05
N ARG A 57 -8.05 12.71 16.83
CA ARG A 57 -7.06 13.74 16.51
C ARG A 57 -7.52 14.48 15.26
N TYR A 58 -7.01 15.68 15.04
CA TYR A 58 -7.32 16.47 13.85
C TYR A 58 -6.11 16.52 12.93
N LEU A 59 -6.35 16.32 11.65
CA LEU A 59 -5.41 16.55 10.56
C LEU A 59 -6.07 17.56 9.62
N GLU A 60 -5.76 18.84 9.82
CA GLU A 60 -6.53 19.94 9.23
C GLU A 60 -8.02 19.81 9.62
N ASP A 61 -8.93 19.88 8.65
CA ASP A 61 -10.37 19.74 8.84
C ASP A 61 -10.84 18.29 9.09
N LEU A 62 -9.94 17.30 9.06
CA LEU A 62 -10.29 15.89 9.19
C LEU A 62 -10.14 15.40 10.63
N CYS A 63 -11.25 14.93 11.21
CA CYS A 63 -11.22 14.14 12.44
C CYS A 63 -10.77 12.71 12.12
N ILE A 64 -9.55 12.35 12.54
CA ILE A 64 -8.99 11.02 12.40
C ILE A 64 -9.05 10.26 13.73
N LYS A 65 -9.18 8.94 13.64
CA LYS A 65 -9.17 8.04 14.77
C LYS A 65 -7.85 7.30 14.81
N VAL A 66 -7.12 7.47 15.91
CA VAL A 66 -5.81 6.86 16.12
C VAL A 66 -5.97 5.77 17.17
N LEU A 67 -5.49 4.55 16.88
CA LEU A 67 -5.50 3.45 17.84
C LEU A 67 -4.79 3.84 19.13
N ARG A 68 -5.39 3.46 20.26
CA ARG A 68 -4.79 3.62 21.58
C ARG A 68 -3.93 2.40 21.88
N GLU A 69 -2.82 2.66 22.55
CA GLU A 69 -2.08 1.61 23.24
C GLU A 69 -2.90 1.19 24.47
N ASP A 70 -2.86 -0.11 24.78
CA ASP A 70 -3.46 -0.71 25.98
C ASP A 70 -4.93 -0.33 26.21
N CYS A 71 -5.74 -0.41 25.15
CA CYS A 71 -7.19 -0.23 25.25
C CYS A 71 -7.89 -1.52 25.71
N GLY A 72 -9.20 -1.45 25.97
CA GLY A 72 -9.99 -2.62 26.39
C GLY A 72 -10.15 -3.72 25.32
N SER A 73 -9.80 -3.44 24.05
CA SER A 73 -9.93 -4.38 22.94
C SER A 73 -8.64 -5.19 22.72
N PRO A 74 -8.65 -6.53 22.96
CA PRO A 74 -7.47 -7.37 22.74
C PRO A 74 -7.01 -7.38 21.28
N GLY A 75 -7.97 -7.31 20.34
CA GLY A 75 -7.69 -7.27 18.90
C GLY A 75 -6.94 -5.99 18.49
N ALA A 76 -7.39 -4.83 19.00
CA ALA A 76 -6.73 -3.55 18.75
C ALA A 76 -5.31 -3.54 19.33
N ASN A 77 -5.13 -4.01 20.56
CA ASN A 77 -3.81 -4.12 21.19
C ASN A 77 -2.87 -5.07 20.41
N LYS A 78 -3.41 -6.14 19.82
CA LYS A 78 -2.65 -7.05 18.97
C LYS A 78 -2.16 -6.36 17.69
N VAL A 79 -3.01 -5.58 17.02
CA VAL A 79 -2.62 -4.77 15.85
C VAL A 79 -1.56 -3.73 16.21
N VAL A 80 -1.67 -3.09 17.38
CA VAL A 80 -0.63 -2.17 17.89
C VAL A 80 0.70 -2.90 18.08
N LYS A 81 0.71 -4.09 18.68
CA LYS A 81 1.91 -4.91 18.83
C LYS A 81 2.51 -5.32 17.47
N TRP A 82 1.68 -5.66 16.49
CA TRP A 82 2.15 -5.91 15.12
C TRP A 82 2.81 -4.67 14.50
N MET A 83 2.23 -3.48 14.69
CA MET A 83 2.87 -2.24 14.23
C MET A 83 4.24 -2.01 14.87
N MET A 84 4.43 -2.38 16.15
CA MET A 84 5.76 -2.29 16.78
C MET A 84 6.79 -3.20 16.11
N GLY A 85 6.42 -4.43 15.72
CA GLY A 85 7.31 -5.30 14.92
C GLY A 85 7.63 -4.73 13.54
N CYS A 86 6.67 -4.07 12.89
CA CYS A 86 6.93 -3.33 11.66
C CYS A 86 7.91 -2.17 11.88
N PHE A 87 7.82 -1.48 13.02
CA PHE A 87 8.71 -0.36 13.33
C PHE A 87 10.15 -0.79 13.57
N ASP A 88 10.37 -1.96 14.17
CA ASP A 88 11.70 -2.58 14.27
C ASP A 88 12.28 -2.85 12.87
N ALA A 89 11.49 -3.51 12.01
CA ALA A 89 11.93 -3.81 10.64
C ALA A 89 12.17 -2.54 9.79
N LEU A 90 11.45 -1.45 10.05
CA LEU A 90 11.68 -0.14 9.43
C LEU A 90 12.97 0.52 9.93
N GLU A 91 13.28 0.44 11.24
CA GLU A 91 14.52 0.98 11.81
C GLU A 91 15.77 0.34 11.21
N LYS A 92 15.69 -0.97 10.94
CA LYS A 92 16.79 -1.73 10.33
C LYS A 92 16.82 -1.64 8.82
N GLN A 93 15.89 -0.89 8.21
CA GLN A 93 15.70 -0.79 6.76
C GLN A 93 15.47 -2.15 6.05
N TYR A 94 14.95 -3.14 6.78
CA TYR A 94 14.67 -4.47 6.24
C TYR A 94 13.31 -4.54 5.55
N LEU A 95 12.33 -3.75 6.02
CA LEU A 95 10.95 -3.89 5.61
C LEU A 95 10.70 -3.35 4.20
N GLN A 96 10.21 -4.20 3.29
CA GLN A 96 9.80 -3.80 1.94
C GLN A 96 8.28 -3.61 1.85
N ILE A 97 7.50 -4.54 2.40
CA ILE A 97 6.03 -4.52 2.32
C ILE A 97 5.43 -4.95 3.65
N VAL A 98 4.47 -4.17 4.15
CA VAL A 98 3.49 -4.64 5.14
C VAL A 98 2.21 -4.94 4.39
N PHE A 99 1.75 -6.18 4.51
CA PHE A 99 0.48 -6.65 3.96
C PHE A 99 -0.49 -6.90 5.11
N ILE A 100 -1.66 -6.29 5.07
CA ILE A 100 -2.79 -6.59 5.98
C ILE A 100 -3.89 -7.22 5.15
N GLY A 101 -4.29 -8.44 5.48
CA GLY A 101 -5.39 -9.15 4.85
C GLY A 101 -6.62 -9.22 5.75
N VAL A 102 -7.80 -9.08 5.15
CA VAL A 102 -9.09 -9.33 5.78
C VAL A 102 -9.68 -10.59 5.17
N TYR A 103 -10.02 -11.57 6.00
CA TYR A 103 -10.59 -12.86 5.60
C TYR A 103 -11.75 -13.26 6.50
N THR A 104 -12.58 -14.18 6.03
CA THR A 104 -13.81 -14.62 6.72
C THR A 104 -13.71 -16.05 7.24
N ASN A 105 -12.93 -16.92 6.57
CA ASN A 105 -12.76 -18.32 6.94
C ASN A 105 -11.50 -18.53 7.82
N PRO A 106 -11.64 -18.84 9.13
CA PRO A 106 -10.48 -19.08 10.00
C PRO A 106 -9.66 -20.32 9.61
N GLU A 107 -10.27 -21.29 8.91
CA GLU A 107 -9.60 -22.50 8.44
C GLU A 107 -8.80 -22.26 7.15
N ASP A 108 -9.08 -21.16 6.44
CA ASP A 108 -8.34 -20.75 5.24
C ASP A 108 -7.96 -19.26 5.30
N PRO A 109 -6.94 -18.90 6.09
CA PRO A 109 -6.50 -17.51 6.24
C PRO A 109 -5.82 -16.93 4.99
N ASN A 110 -5.63 -17.73 3.93
CA ASN A 110 -5.03 -17.27 2.68
C ASN A 110 -6.08 -16.80 1.65
N SER A 111 -7.34 -17.17 1.86
CA SER A 111 -8.50 -16.69 1.11
C SER A 111 -8.99 -15.36 1.67
N ILE A 112 -8.70 -14.26 0.97
CA ILE A 112 -8.96 -12.89 1.45
C ILE A 112 -10.05 -12.19 0.63
N ILE A 113 -10.76 -11.26 1.27
CA ILE A 113 -11.78 -10.40 0.64
C ILE A 113 -11.34 -8.94 0.51
N GLU A 114 -10.30 -8.55 1.25
CA GLU A 114 -9.73 -7.21 1.24
C GLU A 114 -8.25 -7.27 1.65
N SER A 115 -7.44 -6.36 1.09
CA SER A 115 -6.06 -6.17 1.56
C SER A 115 -5.59 -4.73 1.50
N TYR A 116 -4.61 -4.43 2.35
CA TYR A 116 -3.95 -3.15 2.46
C TYR A 116 -2.44 -3.38 2.42
N GLN A 117 -1.78 -2.78 1.44
CA GLN A 117 -0.35 -2.96 1.21
C GLN A 117 0.38 -1.63 1.38
N PHE A 118 1.27 -1.60 2.36
CA PHE A 118 2.20 -0.51 2.58
C PHE A 118 3.55 -0.92 2.00
N LYS A 119 4.01 -0.24 0.95
CA LYS A 119 5.33 -0.48 0.36
C LYS A 119 6.28 0.61 0.79
N PHE A 120 7.45 0.21 1.25
CA PHE A 120 8.50 1.10 1.73
C PHE A 120 9.66 1.07 0.74
N LYS A 121 10.32 2.22 0.61
CA LYS A 121 11.63 2.32 -0.04
C LYS A 121 12.49 3.25 0.80
N TYR A 122 13.75 2.88 0.97
CA TYR A 122 14.77 3.65 1.67
C TYR A 122 15.68 4.33 0.65
N ALA A 123 16.17 5.51 0.99
CA ALA A 123 17.10 6.24 0.16
C ALA A 123 18.24 6.79 1.02
N GLU A 124 19.47 6.42 0.67
CA GLU A 124 20.68 6.94 1.34
C GLU A 124 20.89 8.44 1.11
N LYS A 125 20.28 9.03 0.06
CA LYS A 125 20.54 10.42 -0.39
C LYS A 125 19.32 11.21 -0.89
N GLY A 126 18.07 10.80 -0.63
CA GLY A 126 16.93 11.40 -1.34
C GLY A 126 16.16 10.40 -2.19
N PRO A 127 14.83 10.50 -2.34
CA PRO A 127 14.12 9.75 -3.37
C PRO A 127 14.71 10.06 -4.76
N GLN A 128 15.47 9.12 -5.32
CA GLN A 128 15.98 9.23 -6.68
C GLN A 128 14.91 8.70 -7.64
N LEU A 129 14.35 9.61 -8.43
CA LEU A 129 13.51 9.25 -9.56
C LEU A 129 14.46 9.01 -10.74
N ASN A 130 14.68 7.75 -11.13
CA ASN A 130 15.37 7.44 -12.39
C ASN A 130 14.41 7.73 -13.56
N ILE A 131 14.20 9.01 -13.88
CA ILE A 131 13.74 9.39 -15.21
C ILE A 131 15.01 9.60 -16.03
N ILE A 132 15.29 8.65 -16.92
CA ILE A 132 16.24 8.85 -18.02
C ILE A 132 15.56 9.83 -18.98
N ARG A 133 15.66 11.12 -18.68
CA ARG A 133 15.49 12.22 -19.62
C ARG A 133 16.55 13.25 -19.23
N ASP A 134 17.33 13.65 -20.22
CA ASP A 134 18.39 14.65 -20.11
C ASP A 134 17.91 15.85 -19.28
N ASN A 135 18.73 16.23 -18.28
CA ASN A 135 18.48 17.16 -17.17
C ASN A 135 17.86 16.54 -15.91
N ALA A 136 18.74 15.92 -15.10
CA ALA A 136 18.45 15.50 -13.74
C ALA A 136 18.15 16.69 -12.82
N VAL A 137 16.90 17.14 -12.81
CA VAL A 137 16.38 17.97 -11.73
C VAL A 137 16.18 17.04 -10.54
N GLN A 138 17.09 17.10 -9.57
CA GLN A 138 16.93 16.40 -8.31
C GLN A 138 15.74 17.01 -7.57
N MET A 139 14.58 16.33 -7.64
CA MET A 139 13.35 16.81 -7.02
C MET A 139 13.51 16.73 -5.49
N GLN A 140 13.90 17.85 -4.90
CA GLN A 140 13.96 18.01 -3.44
C GLN A 140 12.53 18.02 -2.91
N VAL A 141 12.13 16.93 -2.24
CA VAL A 141 10.81 16.82 -1.63
C VAL A 141 10.73 17.83 -0.48
N THR A 142 9.84 18.81 -0.62
CA THR A 142 9.63 19.81 0.45
C THR A 142 8.68 19.27 1.51
N LEU A 143 8.76 19.81 2.73
CA LEU A 143 7.80 19.49 3.80
C LEU A 143 6.35 19.77 3.37
N ALA A 144 6.13 20.85 2.61
CA ALA A 144 4.80 21.21 2.12
C ALA A 144 4.25 20.16 1.17
N ASP A 145 5.10 19.57 0.32
CA ASP A 145 4.71 18.46 -0.57
C ASP A 145 4.37 17.20 0.23
N THR A 146 5.20 16.86 1.23
CA THR A 146 4.91 15.74 2.12
C THR A 146 3.59 15.92 2.87
N ARG A 147 3.33 17.12 3.42
CA ARG A 147 2.08 17.45 4.10
C ARG A 147 0.88 17.33 3.16
N ARG A 148 0.96 17.91 1.97
CA ARG A 148 -0.10 17.83 0.95
C ARG A 148 -0.38 16.38 0.56
N ALA A 149 0.66 15.59 0.31
CA ALA A 149 0.54 14.17 -0.03
C ALA A 149 -0.08 13.35 1.11
N THR A 150 0.28 13.65 2.36
CA THR A 150 -0.26 13.01 3.56
C THR A 150 -1.75 13.23 3.70
N VAL A 151 -2.18 14.49 3.65
CA VAL A 151 -3.60 14.84 3.74
C VAL A 151 -4.38 14.24 2.59
N LEU A 152 -3.86 14.31 1.37
CA LEU A 152 -4.51 13.72 0.20
C LEU A 152 -4.65 12.21 0.31
N LEU A 153 -3.63 11.51 0.81
CA LEU A 153 -3.68 10.06 1.04
C LEU A 153 -4.80 9.72 2.02
N ILE A 154 -4.90 10.42 3.16
CA ILE A 154 -5.94 10.16 4.16
C ILE A 154 -7.33 10.49 3.61
N ARG A 155 -7.51 11.61 2.89
CA ARG A 155 -8.81 11.93 2.25
C ARG A 155 -9.23 10.87 1.23
N LYS A 156 -8.31 10.41 0.38
CA LYS A 156 -8.57 9.32 -0.58
C LYS A 156 -8.92 8.01 0.11
N LEU A 157 -8.25 7.71 1.23
CA LEU A 157 -8.56 6.54 2.03
C LEU A 157 -9.99 6.62 2.60
N PHE A 158 -10.38 7.76 3.18
CA PHE A 158 -11.74 7.98 3.68
C PHE A 158 -12.79 7.78 2.59
N LEU A 159 -12.58 8.42 1.43
CA LEU A 159 -13.48 8.30 0.29
C LEU A 159 -13.57 6.84 -0.19
N LEU A 160 -12.45 6.15 -0.34
CA LEU A 160 -12.45 4.75 -0.77
C LEU A 160 -13.20 3.85 0.22
N MET A 161 -12.91 3.97 1.52
CA MET A 161 -13.55 3.14 2.55
C MET A 161 -15.08 3.36 2.63
N GLN A 162 -15.55 4.59 2.41
CA GLN A 162 -16.99 4.92 2.39
C GLN A 162 -17.73 4.31 1.20
N ASN A 163 -17.03 4.10 0.09
CA ASN A 163 -17.60 3.54 -1.13
C ASN A 163 -17.42 2.01 -1.23
N LEU A 164 -16.68 1.39 -0.32
CA LEU A 164 -16.65 -0.06 -0.18
C LEU A 164 -17.88 -0.55 0.59
N GLY A 165 -18.47 -1.67 0.16
CA GLY A 165 -19.52 -2.36 0.92
C GLY A 165 -19.07 -2.71 2.35
N PRO A 166 -20.01 -2.87 3.30
CA PRO A 166 -19.67 -3.22 4.68
C PRO A 166 -18.86 -4.52 4.76
N LEU A 167 -18.04 -4.68 5.80
CA LEU A 167 -17.40 -5.97 6.05
C LEU A 167 -18.47 -6.97 6.51
N PRO A 168 -18.31 -8.28 6.21
CA PRO A 168 -19.10 -9.31 6.85
C PRO A 168 -18.99 -9.23 8.39
N ASN A 169 -19.99 -9.75 9.10
CA ASN A 169 -20.06 -9.64 10.57
C ASN A 169 -18.86 -10.26 11.28
N ASN A 170 -18.33 -11.36 10.73
CA ASN A 170 -17.18 -12.07 11.29
C ASN A 170 -16.03 -11.99 10.30
N VAL A 171 -15.03 -11.19 10.64
CA VAL A 171 -13.79 -11.06 9.88
C VAL A 171 -12.61 -11.27 10.79
N TYR A 172 -11.51 -11.69 10.17
CA TYR A 172 -10.24 -11.90 10.82
C TYR A 172 -9.18 -11.06 10.09
N LEU A 173 -8.15 -10.67 10.85
CA LEU A 173 -7.02 -9.94 10.32
C LEU A 173 -5.77 -10.82 10.33
N THR A 174 -4.99 -10.71 9.27
CA THR A 174 -3.62 -11.24 9.18
C THR A 174 -2.67 -10.13 8.75
N MET A 175 -1.45 -10.15 9.24
CA MET A 175 -0.39 -9.24 8.80
C MET A 175 0.82 -10.06 8.38
N LYS A 176 1.28 -9.86 7.14
CA LYS A 176 2.50 -10.45 6.60
C LYS A 176 3.51 -9.35 6.30
N LEU A 177 4.77 -9.60 6.63
CA LEU A 177 5.89 -8.70 6.33
C LEU A 177 6.74 -9.33 5.23
N TYR A 178 7.18 -8.52 4.28
CA TYR A 178 8.12 -8.90 3.24
C TYR A 178 9.34 -8.01 3.36
N TYR A 179 10.52 -8.61 3.23
CA TYR A 179 11.79 -7.95 3.48
C TYR A 179 12.62 -7.79 2.21
N TYR A 180 13.65 -6.98 2.29
CA TYR A 180 14.69 -6.86 1.26
C TYR A 180 15.70 -8.01 1.40
N ASP A 181 15.77 -8.87 0.37
CA ASP A 181 16.64 -10.08 0.34
C ASP A 181 18.13 -9.76 0.48
N ASP A 182 18.56 -8.57 0.06
CA ASP A 182 19.94 -8.14 0.01
C ASP A 182 20.49 -7.62 1.34
N THR A 183 19.61 -7.15 2.24
CA THR A 183 20.02 -6.51 3.50
C THR A 183 19.54 -7.26 4.75
N THR A 184 18.53 -8.12 4.64
CA THR A 184 17.89 -8.76 5.79
C THR A 184 18.56 -10.10 6.13
N PRO A 185 19.05 -10.30 7.36
CA PRO A 185 19.58 -11.58 7.81
C PRO A 185 18.55 -12.71 7.71
N GLU A 186 19.00 -13.93 7.39
CA GLU A 186 18.11 -15.07 7.19
C GLU A 186 17.37 -15.52 8.46
N ASP A 187 17.92 -15.18 9.64
CA ASP A 187 17.42 -15.51 10.97
C ASP A 187 16.65 -14.34 11.63
N TYR A 188 16.43 -13.25 10.89
CA TYR A 188 15.72 -12.09 11.40
C TYR A 188 14.22 -12.39 11.58
N GLU A 189 13.74 -12.26 12.82
CA GLU A 189 12.32 -12.29 13.15
C GLU A 189 11.93 -11.02 13.94
N PRO A 190 11.07 -10.14 13.40
CA PRO A 190 10.63 -8.96 14.14
C PRO A 190 9.71 -9.34 15.31
N PRO A 191 9.68 -8.53 16.38
CA PRO A 191 8.81 -8.75 17.53
C PRO A 191 7.34 -8.97 17.15
N GLY A 192 6.76 -10.07 17.61
CA GLY A 192 5.35 -10.41 17.35
C GLY A 192 5.09 -11.09 16.00
N PHE A 193 6.14 -11.38 15.23
CA PHE A 193 6.10 -12.15 13.99
C PHE A 193 6.92 -13.43 14.13
N LYS A 194 6.75 -14.31 13.14
CA LYS A 194 7.47 -15.56 12.98
C LYS A 194 7.62 -15.82 11.48
N GLU A 195 8.53 -16.70 11.10
CA GLU A 195 8.68 -17.13 9.71
C GLU A 195 7.32 -17.54 9.11
N GLY A 196 6.97 -16.90 8.00
CA GLY A 196 5.74 -17.18 7.27
C GLY A 196 5.88 -18.46 6.45
N LYS A 197 4.83 -19.29 6.42
CA LYS A 197 4.73 -20.32 5.39
C LYS A 197 4.46 -19.62 4.06
N CYS A 198 5.22 -19.96 3.03
CA CYS A 198 5.10 -19.40 1.67
C CYS A 198 3.81 -19.86 0.99
N ASP A 199 2.67 -19.46 1.55
CA ASP A 199 1.36 -19.68 0.98
C ASP A 199 0.98 -18.40 0.22
N SER A 200 0.75 -18.56 -1.09
CA SER A 200 0.17 -17.50 -1.91
C SER A 200 -1.14 -17.05 -1.28
N LEU A 201 -1.33 -15.74 -1.11
CA LEU A 201 -2.65 -15.19 -0.81
C LEU A 201 -3.45 -15.08 -2.10
N TRP A 202 -4.74 -15.41 -2.07
CA TRP A 202 -5.64 -15.23 -3.21
C TRP A 202 -6.95 -14.58 -2.76
N PHE A 203 -7.59 -13.89 -3.70
CA PHE A 203 -8.88 -13.25 -3.44
C PHE A 203 -10.03 -14.25 -3.65
N GLU A 204 -11.08 -14.11 -2.84
CA GLU A 204 -12.39 -14.78 -3.02
C GLU A 204 -13.13 -14.22 -4.24
N GLY A 205 -12.51 -14.29 -5.43
CA GLY A 205 -13.01 -13.70 -6.67
C GLY A 205 -12.02 -12.75 -7.32
N THR A 206 -12.54 -11.83 -8.13
CA THR A 206 -11.72 -10.88 -8.88
C THR A 206 -11.28 -9.74 -7.95
N ALA A 207 -9.97 -9.59 -7.76
CA ALA A 207 -9.41 -8.49 -7.02
C ALA A 207 -9.39 -7.21 -7.87
N VAL A 208 -9.91 -6.11 -7.33
CA VAL A 208 -9.75 -4.78 -7.90
C VAL A 208 -8.74 -4.00 -7.08
N HIS A 209 -7.74 -3.42 -7.74
CA HIS A 209 -6.60 -2.77 -7.09
C HIS A 209 -6.68 -1.24 -7.17
N PHE A 210 -6.58 -0.57 -6.02
CA PHE A 210 -6.60 0.88 -5.90
C PHE A 210 -5.25 1.41 -5.45
N LYS A 211 -4.68 2.34 -6.22
CA LYS A 211 -3.54 3.15 -5.76
C LYS A 211 -4.07 4.34 -4.94
N VAL A 212 -3.97 4.25 -3.62
CA VAL A 212 -4.47 5.32 -2.73
C VAL A 212 -3.54 6.53 -2.78
N GLY A 213 -2.24 6.31 -2.63
CA GLY A 213 -1.27 7.41 -2.68
C GLY A 213 0.14 7.00 -2.30
N ASP A 214 1.06 7.93 -2.56
CA ASP A 214 2.47 7.84 -2.23
C ASP A 214 2.82 9.08 -1.38
N VAL A 215 3.55 8.87 -0.28
CA VAL A 215 4.10 9.93 0.56
C VAL A 215 5.60 9.80 0.55
N HIS A 216 6.27 10.89 0.19
CA HIS A 216 7.71 10.96 0.10
C HIS A 216 8.26 11.86 1.20
N THR A 217 9.41 11.47 1.71
CA THR A 217 10.29 12.27 2.56
C THR A 217 11.70 12.21 1.94
N PRO A 218 12.68 12.98 2.43
CA PRO A 218 14.02 12.90 1.88
C PRO A 218 14.68 11.50 2.02
N PHE A 219 14.32 10.68 3.01
CA PHE A 219 15.01 9.40 3.22
C PHE A 219 14.12 8.18 2.97
N HIS A 220 12.81 8.35 2.94
CA HIS A 220 11.85 7.26 2.84
C HIS A 220 10.69 7.58 1.90
N THR A 221 10.16 6.54 1.25
CA THR A 221 8.88 6.57 0.54
C THR A 221 7.93 5.54 1.15
N LEU A 222 6.69 5.95 1.43
CA LEU A 222 5.58 5.08 1.80
C LEU A 222 4.52 5.11 0.71
N ARG A 223 4.16 3.95 0.17
CA ARG A 223 3.08 3.79 -0.82
C ARG A 223 1.97 2.92 -0.25
N LEU A 224 0.72 3.40 -0.30
CA LEU A 224 -0.46 2.64 0.11
C LEU A 224 -1.25 2.18 -1.12
N ARG A 225 -1.51 0.87 -1.18
CA ARG A 225 -2.47 0.25 -2.09
C ARG A 225 -3.55 -0.47 -1.31
N VAL A 226 -4.77 -0.41 -1.82
CA VAL A 226 -5.93 -1.15 -1.30
C VAL A 226 -6.39 -2.10 -2.39
N SER A 227 -6.86 -3.28 -2.01
CA SER A 227 -7.47 -4.20 -2.97
C SER A 227 -8.68 -4.85 -2.33
N ALA A 228 -9.77 -4.94 -3.08
CA ALA A 228 -11.03 -5.49 -2.61
C ALA A 228 -11.61 -6.42 -3.68
N GLU A 229 -12.36 -7.42 -3.24
CA GLU A 229 -13.17 -8.26 -4.11
C GLU A 229 -14.21 -7.40 -4.88
N GLN A 230 -14.39 -7.68 -6.18
CA GLN A 230 -15.18 -6.88 -7.11
C GLN A 230 -16.64 -6.66 -6.66
N GLY A 231 -17.30 -7.69 -6.13
CA GLY A 231 -18.68 -7.61 -5.64
C GLY A 231 -18.88 -6.58 -4.53
N ARG A 232 -17.81 -6.17 -3.85
CA ARG A 232 -17.84 -5.18 -2.76
C ARG A 232 -17.76 -3.73 -3.22
N LEU A 233 -17.70 -3.49 -4.53
CA LEU A 233 -17.49 -2.17 -5.15
C LEU A 233 -18.75 -1.59 -5.82
N ALA A 234 -19.93 -2.17 -5.61
CA ALA A 234 -21.17 -1.76 -6.28
C ALA A 234 -21.41 -0.23 -6.26
N LYS A 235 -21.17 0.44 -5.12
CA LYS A 235 -21.34 1.90 -5.00
C LYS A 235 -20.39 2.73 -5.87
N LEU A 236 -19.18 2.24 -6.14
CA LEU A 236 -18.23 2.91 -7.05
C LEU A 236 -18.63 2.71 -8.51
N GLN A 237 -19.29 1.60 -8.85
CA GLN A 237 -19.73 1.30 -10.20
C GLN A 237 -20.99 2.10 -10.58
N GLU A 238 -21.93 2.28 -9.65
CA GLU A 238 -23.14 3.10 -9.84
C GLU A 238 -22.82 4.57 -10.20
N GLY A 239 -21.78 5.15 -9.61
CA GLY A 239 -21.35 6.53 -9.88
C GLY A 239 -20.73 6.74 -11.28
N ASN A 240 -20.19 5.68 -11.89
CA ASN A 240 -19.69 5.74 -13.27
C ASN A 240 -20.83 5.60 -14.28
N HIS A 241 -21.83 4.74 -14.02
CA HIS A 241 -23.00 4.60 -14.90
C HIS A 241 -23.84 5.89 -15.00
N LEU A 242 -23.88 6.73 -13.95
CA LEU A 242 -24.53 8.05 -14.00
C LEU A 242 -23.76 9.09 -14.83
N ARG A 243 -22.45 8.91 -15.03
CA ARG A 243 -21.64 9.77 -15.92
C ARG A 243 -21.75 9.33 -17.37
N ASP A 244 -21.83 8.02 -17.62
CA ASP A 244 -21.99 7.48 -18.98
C ASP A 244 -23.40 7.78 -19.53
N THR A 245 -24.45 7.67 -18.71
CA THR A 245 -25.83 8.02 -19.12
C THR A 245 -26.07 9.52 -19.33
N ALA A 246 -25.18 10.40 -18.82
CA ALA A 246 -25.22 11.84 -19.10
C ALA A 246 -24.50 12.21 -20.41
N LEU A 247 -23.62 11.34 -20.90
CA LEU A 247 -22.94 11.50 -22.19
C LEU A 247 -23.77 10.89 -23.34
N GLU A 248 -24.60 9.88 -23.07
CA GLU A 248 -25.47 9.25 -24.08
C GLU A 248 -26.71 10.07 -24.48
N LYS A 249 -27.02 11.19 -23.81
CA LYS A 249 -28.21 12.02 -24.11
C LYS A 249 -27.97 13.21 -25.05
N ASN A 250 -26.74 13.40 -25.54
CA ASN A 250 -26.39 14.55 -26.37
C ASN A 250 -25.97 14.22 -27.82
N ASP A 251 -26.03 12.96 -28.25
CA ASP A 251 -25.56 12.52 -29.58
C ASP A 251 -26.71 11.97 -30.48
N GLU A 252 -27.82 12.70 -30.57
CA GLU A 252 -28.86 12.46 -31.60
C GLU A 252 -28.89 13.54 -32.71
N ASP A 253 -27.84 14.33 -32.88
CA ASP A 253 -27.72 15.21 -34.04
C ASP A 253 -26.34 15.09 -34.69
N TYR A 254 -26.33 14.96 -36.02
CA TYR A 254 -25.18 14.82 -36.94
C TYR A 254 -24.62 13.42 -37.23
N GLN A 255 -25.38 12.68 -38.04
CA GLN A 255 -24.80 11.71 -38.98
C GLN A 255 -24.26 12.39 -40.25
N LYS A 256 -23.16 11.82 -40.76
CA LYS A 256 -22.50 11.93 -42.09
C LYS A 256 -21.34 12.93 -42.25
N ARG A 257 -20.11 12.40 -42.22
CA ARG A 257 -19.28 12.09 -43.42
C ARG A 257 -17.97 11.35 -43.05
N GLU A 258 -17.77 10.20 -43.72
CA GLU A 258 -16.54 9.56 -44.27
C GLU A 258 -15.18 10.25 -44.02
N LEU A 259 -13.99 9.64 -43.95
CA LEU A 259 -13.32 8.33 -44.11
C LEU A 259 -11.90 8.60 -43.50
N GLU A 260 -11.20 7.74 -42.77
CA GLU A 260 -10.27 6.68 -43.22
C GLU A 260 -9.26 6.43 -42.07
N GLU A 261 -8.57 5.30 -42.13
CA GLU A 261 -7.83 4.55 -41.10
C GLU A 261 -6.67 5.28 -40.39
N GLU A 262 -6.45 4.93 -39.10
CA GLU A 262 -5.12 4.56 -38.59
C GLU A 262 -5.25 3.73 -37.30
N GLU A 263 -4.83 2.47 -37.38
CA GLU A 263 -4.66 1.56 -36.24
C GLU A 263 -3.48 2.01 -35.36
N VAL A 264 -3.70 2.13 -34.05
CA VAL A 264 -2.61 2.21 -33.05
C VAL A 264 -2.89 1.22 -31.91
N PRO A 265 -1.90 0.40 -31.47
CA PRO A 265 -2.15 -0.82 -30.71
C PRO A 265 -2.45 -0.54 -29.23
N SER A 266 -3.38 -1.32 -28.66
CA SER A 266 -3.66 -1.36 -27.24
C SER A 266 -2.50 -2.00 -26.46
N GLU A 267 -1.90 -1.27 -25.53
CA GLU A 267 -1.02 -1.84 -24.51
C GLU A 267 -1.85 -2.37 -23.34
N ASP A 268 -2.15 -3.66 -23.42
CA ASP A 268 -2.82 -4.45 -22.41
C ASP A 268 -1.76 -5.04 -21.45
N GLU A 269 -1.34 -4.29 -20.43
CA GLU A 269 -0.47 -4.81 -19.35
C GLU A 269 -1.29 -5.66 -18.35
N SER A 270 -1.68 -6.84 -18.80
CA SER A 270 -2.07 -7.94 -17.92
C SER A 270 -0.81 -8.68 -17.47
N ALA A 271 -0.44 -8.51 -16.20
CA ALA A 271 0.64 -9.26 -15.57
C ALA A 271 0.22 -10.73 -15.34
N GLN A 272 0.25 -11.55 -16.39
CA GLN A 272 0.21 -13.00 -16.30
C GLN A 272 1.63 -13.57 -16.22
N PHE A 273 1.95 -14.21 -15.10
CA PHE A 273 3.17 -14.99 -14.92
C PHE A 273 3.20 -16.20 -15.87
N LYS A 274 3.88 -16.07 -17.02
CA LYS A 274 4.22 -17.21 -17.90
C LYS A 274 5.46 -17.96 -17.37
N LYS A 275 5.33 -19.28 -17.21
CA LYS A 275 6.46 -20.20 -16.95
C LYS A 275 7.42 -20.18 -18.15
N PRO A 276 8.75 -20.23 -17.96
CA PRO A 276 9.68 -20.31 -19.08
C PRO A 276 9.59 -21.66 -19.80
N ILE A 277 9.31 -21.62 -21.10
CA ILE A 277 9.45 -22.74 -22.04
C ILE A 277 10.95 -22.96 -22.27
N ARG A 278 11.44 -24.19 -22.07
CA ARG A 278 12.83 -24.57 -22.38
C ARG A 278 13.00 -24.70 -23.90
N PRO A 279 14.07 -24.16 -24.51
CA PRO A 279 14.40 -24.46 -25.89
C PRO A 279 14.94 -25.89 -26.04
N LEU A 280 14.38 -26.64 -26.99
CA LEU A 280 14.96 -27.89 -27.50
C LEU A 280 16.25 -27.56 -28.26
N ALA A 281 17.41 -27.88 -27.67
CA ALA A 281 18.70 -27.83 -28.36
C ALA A 281 19.01 -29.19 -29.01
N LYS A 282 19.41 -29.12 -30.28
CA LYS A 282 19.76 -30.22 -31.17
C LYS A 282 20.92 -31.05 -30.62
N ARG A 283 20.83 -32.38 -30.79
CA ARG A 283 21.90 -33.36 -30.57
C ARG A 283 23.12 -33.03 -31.42
N ASN A 284 24.30 -33.03 -30.80
CA ASN A 284 25.49 -33.73 -31.28
C ASN A 284 26.47 -33.97 -30.12
N THR A 285 27.14 -35.12 -30.19
CA THR A 285 27.92 -35.83 -29.18
C THR A 285 29.31 -35.25 -28.92
N THR A 286 29.82 -35.33 -27.68
CA THR A 286 31.00 -36.14 -27.25
C THR A 286 31.46 -35.77 -25.83
N ILE A 287 31.98 -36.78 -25.13
CA ILE A 287 32.31 -36.97 -23.71
C ILE A 287 33.50 -36.14 -23.21
N LYS A 288 33.44 -35.59 -21.98
CA LYS A 288 34.42 -35.82 -20.88
C LYS A 288 34.06 -35.10 -19.56
N THR A 289 34.31 -35.85 -18.48
CA THR A 289 34.19 -35.63 -17.04
C THR A 289 34.83 -34.36 -16.47
N ASN A 290 34.17 -33.68 -15.51
CA ASN A 290 34.72 -33.47 -14.15
C ASN A 290 33.74 -32.81 -13.15
N ASN A 291 33.90 -33.21 -11.89
CA ASN A 291 33.18 -32.76 -10.68
C ASN A 291 33.24 -31.24 -10.43
N ARG A 292 32.13 -30.66 -9.95
CA ARG A 292 32.12 -29.60 -8.90
C ARG A 292 30.71 -29.29 -8.37
N ASN A 293 30.55 -29.56 -7.07
CA ASN A 293 29.67 -28.95 -6.07
C ASN A 293 28.36 -28.26 -6.52
N GLN A 294 27.24 -28.92 -6.20
CA GLN A 294 25.91 -28.32 -6.19
C GLN A 294 25.75 -27.37 -4.99
N THR A 295 25.90 -26.07 -5.20
CA THR A 295 25.34 -25.06 -4.30
C THR A 295 23.86 -24.89 -4.66
N LYS A 296 22.98 -25.49 -3.85
CA LYS A 296 21.52 -25.29 -3.94
C LYS A 296 21.21 -23.82 -3.62
N ARG A 297 21.02 -22.99 -4.65
CA ARG A 297 20.36 -21.68 -4.52
C ARG A 297 18.88 -21.94 -4.18
N LYS A 298 18.55 -21.91 -2.89
CA LYS A 298 17.17 -21.78 -2.44
C LYS A 298 16.72 -20.35 -2.73
N ARG A 299 15.67 -20.21 -3.53
CA ARG A 299 14.88 -18.98 -3.59
C ARG A 299 14.17 -18.88 -2.24
N LYS A 300 14.43 -17.81 -1.50
CA LYS A 300 13.66 -17.43 -0.31
C LYS A 300 12.66 -16.35 -0.75
N CYS A 301 11.45 -16.44 -0.23
CA CYS A 301 10.33 -15.53 -0.43
C CYS A 301 9.82 -15.10 0.94
#